data_AF-A0A212DFQ5-F1
#
_entry.id   AF-A0A212DFQ5-F1
#
_cell.length_a   1.000
_cell.length_b   1.000
_cell.length_c   1.000
_cell.angle_alpha   90.00
_cell.angle_beta   90.00
_cell.angle_gamma   90.00
#
_symmetry.space_group_name_H-M   'P 1'
#
loop_
_entity.id
_entity.type
_entity.pdbx_description
1 polymer ?
#
loop_
_entity_poly.entity_id
_entity_poly.type
_entity_poly.pdbx_seq_one_letter_code
_entity_poly.pdbx_strand_id
1 'polypeptide(L)'
;MCPVLSLQGRVCGLCGNFDDNALNDFTTRSQSVVGDVLEFGNSWKFSPSCPDALASRDPCTANPYRKSWAQKQCSIINSATFSACRSQVPASPVPPRVP
;
A
#
# COMPACT_ATOMS: atom_id res chain seq x y z
N MET A 1 10.13 -33.66 11.60
CA MET A 1 9.82 -32.25 11.95
C MET A 1 10.96 -31.40 11.41
N CYS A 2 10.77 -30.74 10.26
CA CYS A 2 11.72 -29.71 9.81
C CYS A 2 11.43 -28.44 10.63
N PRO A 3 12.44 -27.78 11.21
CA PRO A 3 12.22 -26.50 11.88
C PRO A 3 11.76 -25.49 10.83
N VAL A 4 10.63 -24.84 11.08
CA VAL A 4 10.15 -23.73 10.25
C VAL A 4 11.18 -22.61 10.38
N LEU A 5 11.93 -22.33 9.31
CA LEU A 5 12.74 -21.11 9.23
C LEU A 5 11.77 -19.91 9.23
N SER A 6 11.72 -19.17 10.34
CA SER A 6 10.97 -17.91 10.41
C SER A 6 11.64 -16.86 9.52
N LEU A 7 10.85 -16.19 8.69
CA LEU A 7 11.29 -15.08 7.83
C LEU A 7 11.15 -13.71 8.51
N GLN A 8 10.70 -13.67 9.77
CA GLN A 8 10.50 -12.42 10.52
C GLN A 8 11.80 -11.60 10.57
N GLY A 9 11.76 -10.35 10.12
CA GLY A 9 12.92 -9.45 10.06
C GLY A 9 14.03 -9.89 9.10
N ARG A 10 13.78 -10.88 8.22
CA ARG A 10 14.77 -11.43 7.27
C ARG A 10 14.47 -11.08 5.81
N VAL A 11 13.38 -10.37 5.56
CA VAL A 11 12.99 -9.91 4.23
C VAL A 11 13.17 -8.39 4.16
N CYS A 12 13.23 -7.88 2.95
CA CYS A 12 13.21 -6.45 2.67
C CYS A 12 12.64 -6.23 1.26
N GLY A 13 12.13 -5.03 1.01
CA GLY A 13 11.59 -4.67 -0.29
C GLY A 13 10.36 -3.80 -0.15
N LEU A 14 9.57 -3.72 -1.23
CA LEU A 14 8.34 -2.93 -1.28
C LEU A 14 7.26 -3.39 -0.29
N CYS A 15 7.38 -4.61 0.26
CA CYS A 15 6.46 -5.16 1.26
C CYS A 15 6.94 -4.96 2.71
N GLY A 16 7.97 -4.15 2.95
CA GLY A 16 8.55 -3.96 4.27
C GLY A 16 9.57 -5.05 4.66
N ASN A 17 9.84 -5.16 5.95
CA ASN A 17 10.84 -6.08 6.51
C ASN A 17 10.25 -7.25 7.33
N PHE A 18 8.92 -7.26 7.49
CA PHE A 18 8.18 -8.29 8.23
C PHE A 18 8.70 -8.45 9.68
N ASP A 19 8.81 -7.36 10.44
CA ASP A 19 9.26 -7.36 11.85
C ASP A 19 8.15 -6.96 12.86
N ASP A 20 6.89 -6.93 12.42
CA ASP A 20 5.70 -6.46 13.14
C ASP A 20 5.67 -4.94 13.46
N ASN A 21 6.60 -4.15 12.91
CA ASN A 21 6.64 -2.71 13.07
C ASN A 21 6.39 -1.95 11.75
N ALA A 22 5.13 -1.64 11.47
CA ALA A 22 4.77 -0.92 10.24
C ALA A 22 5.40 0.49 10.08
N LEU A 23 5.95 1.08 11.16
CA LEU A 23 6.57 2.42 11.11
C LEU A 23 7.93 2.43 10.39
N ASN A 24 8.57 1.27 10.21
CA ASN A 24 9.85 1.16 9.51
C ASN A 24 9.72 0.44 8.14
N ASP A 25 8.51 0.09 7.70
CA ASP A 25 8.30 -0.61 6.44
C ASP A 25 8.79 0.20 5.23
N PHE A 26 8.81 1.53 5.34
CA PHE A 26 9.42 2.42 4.35
C PHE A 26 10.95 2.52 4.52
N THR A 27 11.60 1.37 4.65
CA THR A 27 13.06 1.25 4.62
C THR A 27 13.54 1.18 3.17
N THR A 28 14.40 2.11 2.77
CA THR A 28 14.99 2.15 1.43
C THR A 28 15.98 1.01 1.20
N ARG A 29 16.37 0.78 -0.05
CA ARG A 29 17.44 -0.18 -0.40
C ARG A 29 18.78 0.15 0.29
N SER A 30 19.01 1.39 0.70
CA SER A 30 20.19 1.83 1.45
C SER A 30 20.02 1.74 2.97
N GLN A 31 18.94 1.10 3.46
CA GLN A 31 18.62 0.91 4.88
C GLN A 31 18.24 2.19 5.64
N SER A 32 17.79 3.23 4.94
CA SER A 32 17.26 4.45 5.56
C SER A 32 15.75 4.34 5.70
N VAL A 33 15.19 4.69 6.87
CA VAL A 33 13.73 4.82 7.05
C VAL A 33 13.29 6.20 6.57
N VAL A 34 12.30 6.26 5.68
CA VAL A 34 11.79 7.49 5.08
C VAL A 34 10.28 7.61 5.25
N GLY A 35 9.74 8.83 5.24
CA GLY A 35 8.30 9.08 5.27
C GLY A 35 7.66 9.21 3.88
N ASP A 36 8.47 9.49 2.85
CA ASP A 36 7.96 9.71 1.49
C ASP A 36 7.84 8.39 0.70
N VAL A 37 6.62 8.13 0.19
CA VAL A 37 6.31 6.90 -0.55
C VAL A 37 7.06 6.83 -1.88
N LEU A 38 7.31 7.96 -2.54
CA LEU A 38 8.02 7.99 -3.82
C LEU A 38 9.51 7.73 -3.61
N GLU A 39 10.12 8.34 -2.59
CA GLU A 39 11.50 8.07 -2.17
C GLU A 39 11.69 6.58 -1.86
N PHE A 40 10.82 6.01 -1.02
CA PHE A 40 10.81 4.59 -0.71
C PHE A 40 10.70 3.72 -1.97
N GLY A 41 9.65 3.91 -2.77
CA GLY A 41 9.38 3.10 -3.95
C GLY A 41 10.48 3.19 -5.01
N ASN A 42 11.00 4.39 -5.26
CA ASN A 42 12.07 4.60 -6.24
C ASN A 42 13.41 4.01 -5.80
N SER A 43 13.68 3.92 -4.49
CA SER A 43 14.90 3.26 -3.98
C SER A 43 14.95 1.75 -4.30
N TRP A 44 13.79 1.12 -4.51
CA TRP A 44 13.66 -0.31 -4.75
C TRP A 44 13.67 -0.71 -6.23
N LYS A 45 13.81 0.23 -7.17
CA LYS A 45 13.95 -0.06 -8.60
C LYS A 45 14.99 -1.16 -8.86
N PHE A 46 14.64 -2.10 -9.73
CA PHE A 46 15.55 -3.19 -10.09
C PHE A 46 16.70 -2.69 -10.98
N SER A 47 16.36 -1.84 -11.97
CA SER A 47 17.34 -1.23 -12.88
C SER A 47 17.46 0.27 -12.60
N PRO A 48 18.69 0.83 -12.56
CA PRO A 48 18.89 2.27 -12.46
C PRO A 48 18.40 3.03 -13.70
N SER A 49 18.22 2.35 -14.84
CA SER A 49 17.67 2.96 -16.07
C SER A 49 16.17 3.23 -16.00
N CYS A 50 15.46 2.66 -15.01
CA CYS A 50 14.05 2.94 -14.82
C CYS A 50 13.87 4.38 -14.32
N PRO A 51 12.99 5.18 -14.96
CA PRO A 51 12.68 6.53 -14.50
C PRO A 51 12.04 6.48 -13.11
N ASP A 52 12.16 7.57 -12.38
CA ASP A 52 11.46 7.73 -11.10
C ASP A 52 9.94 7.79 -11.34
N ALA A 53 9.21 7.10 -10.47
CA ALA A 53 7.78 7.26 -10.35
C ALA A 53 7.46 8.67 -9.87
N LEU A 54 6.44 9.26 -10.48
CA LEU A 54 5.91 10.56 -10.10
C LEU A 54 4.72 10.38 -9.15
N ALA A 55 4.37 11.46 -8.44
CA ALA A 55 3.18 11.49 -7.60
C ALA A 55 1.94 11.05 -8.39
N SER A 56 1.21 10.07 -7.85
CA SER A 56 -0.03 9.59 -8.46
C SER A 56 -1.08 10.69 -8.45
N ARG A 57 -1.65 11.01 -9.60
CA ARG A 57 -2.83 11.87 -9.71
C ARG A 57 -4.09 11.05 -9.41
N ASP A 58 -5.03 11.62 -8.67
CA ASP A 58 -6.35 11.01 -8.47
C ASP A 58 -7.02 10.70 -9.83
N PRO A 59 -7.29 9.42 -10.17
CA PRO A 59 -7.93 9.04 -11.41
C PRO A 59 -9.34 9.63 -11.58
N CYS A 60 -10.06 9.88 -10.48
CA CYS A 60 -11.40 10.48 -10.52
C CYS A 60 -11.34 11.96 -10.92
N THR A 61 -10.26 12.66 -10.57
CA THR A 61 -9.98 14.04 -11.00
C THR A 61 -9.35 14.09 -12.39
N ALA A 62 -8.60 13.05 -12.79
CA ALA A 62 -8.08 12.92 -14.15
C ALA A 62 -9.16 12.56 -15.18
N ASN A 63 -10.19 11.81 -14.78
CA ASN A 63 -11.28 11.35 -15.66
C ASN A 63 -12.66 11.68 -15.05
N PRO A 64 -13.08 12.97 -15.03
CA PRO A 64 -14.31 13.39 -14.36
C PRO A 64 -15.57 12.69 -14.89
N TYR A 65 -15.60 12.37 -16.19
CA TYR A 65 -16.73 11.68 -16.83
C TYR A 65 -17.00 10.27 -16.26
N ARG A 66 -15.99 9.61 -15.68
CA ARG A 66 -16.16 8.28 -15.05
C ARG A 66 -16.51 8.34 -13.58
N LYS A 67 -16.34 9.51 -12.93
CA LYS A 67 -16.44 9.66 -11.48
C LYS A 67 -17.81 9.24 -10.95
N SER A 68 -18.89 9.78 -11.52
CA SER A 68 -20.26 9.49 -11.07
C SER A 68 -20.62 8.02 -11.23
N TRP A 69 -20.23 7.41 -12.35
CA TRP A 69 -20.41 5.98 -12.58
C TRP A 69 -19.64 5.14 -11.56
N ALA A 70 -18.35 5.43 -11.34
CA ALA A 70 -17.51 4.71 -10.40
C ALA A 70 -18.05 4.80 -8.96
N GLN A 71 -18.43 6.00 -8.52
CA GLN A 71 -19.02 6.22 -7.19
C GLN A 71 -20.33 5.43 -7.02
N LYS A 72 -21.20 5.42 -8.04
CA LYS A 72 -22.43 4.64 -8.02
C LYS A 72 -22.15 3.14 -7.89
N GLN A 73 -21.26 2.59 -8.73
CA GLN A 73 -20.96 1.15 -8.69
C GLN A 73 -20.26 0.75 -7.38
N CYS A 74 -19.25 1.50 -6.92
CA CYS A 74 -18.49 1.18 -5.71
C CYS A 74 -19.29 1.38 -4.41
N SER A 75 -20.40 2.14 -4.45
CA SER A 75 -21.25 2.38 -3.27
C SER A 75 -21.82 1.10 -2.64
N ILE A 76 -21.89 0.00 -3.40
CA ILE A 76 -22.37 -1.29 -2.90
C ILE A 76 -21.57 -1.80 -1.70
N ILE A 77 -20.27 -1.49 -1.61
CA ILE A 77 -19.42 -1.88 -0.48
C ILE A 77 -19.94 -1.29 0.84
N ASN A 78 -20.61 -0.13 0.78
CA ASN A 78 -21.22 0.54 1.91
C ASN A 78 -22.71 0.17 2.12
N SER A 79 -23.28 -0.70 1.28
CA SER A 79 -24.70 -1.08 1.35
C SER A 79 -24.96 -2.18 2.38
N ALA A 80 -26.24 -2.51 2.59
CA ALA A 80 -26.64 -3.63 3.44
C ALA A 80 -26.14 -4.99 2.93
N THR A 81 -25.83 -5.11 1.63
CA THR A 81 -25.29 -6.32 1.01
C THR A 81 -24.01 -6.79 1.71
N PHE A 82 -23.15 -5.85 2.12
CA PHE A 82 -21.89 -6.14 2.82
C PHE A 82 -21.98 -5.97 4.35
N SER A 83 -23.19 -5.84 4.91
CA SER A 83 -23.38 -5.61 6.35
C SER A 83 -22.75 -6.70 7.23
N ALA A 84 -22.83 -7.96 6.82
CA ALA A 84 -22.25 -9.10 7.54
C ALA A 84 -20.71 -9.00 7.68
N CYS A 85 -20.03 -8.33 6.75
CA CYS A 85 -18.57 -8.21 6.76
C CYS A 85 -18.05 -7.01 7.56
N ARG A 86 -18.93 -6.06 7.95
CA ARG A 86 -18.51 -4.79 8.54
C ARG A 86 -17.81 -4.93 9.90
N SER A 87 -18.07 -6.01 10.62
CA SER A 87 -17.39 -6.31 11.90
C SER A 87 -16.00 -6.90 11.72
N GLN A 88 -15.68 -7.42 10.53
CA GLN A 88 -14.41 -8.10 10.23
C GLN A 88 -13.50 -7.23 9.37
N VAL A 89 -14.08 -6.45 8.46
CA VAL A 89 -13.34 -5.64 7.48
C VAL A 89 -14.00 -4.26 7.36
N PRO A 90 -13.23 -3.16 7.52
CA PRO A 90 -13.75 -1.82 7.32
C PRO A 90 -14.09 -1.57 5.85
N ALA A 91 -15.15 -0.80 5.59
CA ALA A 91 -15.58 -0.47 4.23
C ALA A 91 -14.65 0.52 3.50
N SER A 92 -13.81 1.23 4.25
CA SER A 92 -12.80 2.14 3.72
C SER A 92 -11.40 1.52 3.87
N PRO A 93 -10.49 1.75 2.90
CA PRO A 93 -9.09 1.39 3.08
C PRO A 93 -8.54 2.06 4.34
N VAL A 94 -7.83 1.30 5.17
CA VAL A 94 -7.07 1.87 6.27
C VAL A 94 -5.97 2.73 5.63
N PRO A 95 -5.85 4.03 5.98
CA PRO A 95 -4.75 4.84 5.46
C PRO A 95 -3.42 4.17 5.83
N PRO A 96 -2.40 4.25 4.95
CA PRO A 96 -1.07 3.81 5.34
C PRO A 96 -0.68 4.57 6.61
N ARG A 97 -0.24 3.84 7.64
CA ARG A 97 0.40 4.45 8.81
C ARG A 97 1.76 4.94 8.36
N VAL A 98 1.81 6.13 7.78
CA VAL A 98 3.06 6.82 7.44
C VAL A 98 3.67 7.31 8.77
N PRO A 99 4.96 7.07 9.03
CA PRO A 99 5.66 7.62 10.20
C PRO A 99 5.64 9.16 10.24
#